data_AF-A0AAU3ZH73-F1
#
_entry.id   AF-A0AAU3ZH73-F1
#
_cell.length_a   1.000
_cell.length_b   1.000
_cell.length_c   1.000
_cell.angle_alpha   90.00
_cell.angle_beta   90.00
_cell.angle_gamma   90.00
#
_symmetry.space_group_name_H-M   'P 1'
#
loop_
_entity.id
_entity.type
_entity.pdbx_description
1 polymer ?
#
loop_
_entity_poly.entity_id
_entity_poly.type
_entity_poly.pdbx_seq_one_letter_code
_entity_poly.pdbx_strand_id
1 'polypeptide(L)'
;MADDSERAVEAAIAAEMRLLDPDVRAAPGLVSELLDPEFTEIGASGRRWDATSILTVTSAGSVVPESPVVVSEMTGAVLAPGIVHLTYFSANRGRRAWRSSLWRLTETGWRMYFHQGTLAS
;
A
#
# COMPACT_ATOMS: atom_id res chain seq x y z
N MET A 1 -16.05 19.43 4.11
CA MET A 1 -16.76 18.18 3.73
C MET A 1 -16.16 17.58 2.47
N ALA A 2 -16.45 18.06 1.25
CA ALA A 2 -15.84 17.52 0.01
C ALA A 2 -14.31 17.70 -0.01
N ASP A 3 -13.86 18.89 0.37
CA ASP A 3 -12.46 19.28 0.49
C ASP A 3 -11.67 18.50 1.56
N ASP A 4 -12.34 18.04 2.64
CA ASP A 4 -11.71 17.17 3.64
C ASP A 4 -11.56 15.74 3.14
N SER A 5 -12.56 15.24 2.40
CA SER A 5 -12.52 13.92 1.78
C SER A 5 -11.46 13.83 0.69
N GLU A 6 -11.32 14.88 -0.12
CA GLU A 6 -10.28 14.97 -1.15
C GLU A 6 -8.88 14.96 -0.51
N ARG A 7 -8.63 15.80 0.49
CA ARG A 7 -7.37 15.77 1.26
C ARG A 7 -7.06 14.41 1.88
N ALA A 8 -8.08 13.74 2.43
CA ALA A 8 -7.91 12.42 3.03
C ALA A 8 -7.47 11.38 1.97
N VAL A 9 -8.10 11.41 0.79
CA VAL A 9 -7.74 10.54 -0.34
C VAL A 9 -6.34 10.86 -0.84
N GLU A 10 -6.00 12.14 -1.04
CA GLU A 10 -4.66 12.56 -1.47
C GLU A 10 -3.57 12.11 -0.50
N ALA A 11 -3.80 12.24 0.81
CA ALA A 11 -2.86 11.80 1.83
C ALA A 11 -2.68 10.27 1.83
N ALA A 12 -3.76 9.50 1.65
CA ALA A 12 -3.68 8.05 1.51
C ALA A 12 -2.95 7.64 0.23
N ILE A 13 -3.21 8.31 -0.91
CA ILE A 13 -2.48 8.08 -2.17
C ILE A 13 -0.99 8.35 -1.99
N ALA A 14 -0.62 9.46 -1.35
CA ALA A 14 0.78 9.78 -1.08
C ALA A 14 1.46 8.69 -0.23
N ALA A 15 0.77 8.16 0.78
CA ALA A 15 1.28 7.08 1.62
C ALA A 15 1.40 5.75 0.86
N GLU A 16 0.46 5.43 -0.04
CA GLU A 16 0.54 4.27 -0.95
C GLU A 16 1.76 4.38 -1.88
N MET A 17 1.93 5.53 -2.52
CA MET A 17 3.08 5.76 -3.40
C MET A 17 4.40 5.68 -2.64
N ARG A 18 4.44 6.14 -1.39
CA ARG A 18 5.60 5.99 -0.50
C ARG A 18 5.91 4.52 -0.19
N LEU A 19 4.91 3.66 0.00
CA LEU A 19 5.12 2.21 0.15
C LEU A 19 5.54 1.50 -1.15
N LEU A 20 5.40 2.14 -2.32
CA LEU A 20 5.88 1.62 -3.60
C LEU A 20 7.29 2.09 -3.95
N ASP A 21 7.79 3.12 -3.28
CA ASP A 21 9.15 3.63 -3.41
C ASP A 21 10.18 2.54 -3.06
N PRO A 22 11.12 2.20 -3.97
CA PRO A 22 12.13 1.18 -3.70
C PRO A 22 12.99 1.44 -2.46
N ASP A 23 13.33 2.69 -2.17
CA ASP A 23 14.18 3.06 -1.04
C ASP A 23 13.43 2.87 0.29
N VAL A 24 12.15 3.24 0.31
CA VAL A 24 11.27 2.98 1.45
C VAL A 24 11.08 1.48 1.63
N ARG A 25 10.76 0.75 0.55
CA ARG A 25 10.55 -0.71 0.59
C ARG A 25 11.78 -1.49 1.03
N ALA A 26 12.98 -0.98 0.77
CA ALA A 26 14.23 -1.58 1.23
C ALA A 26 14.54 -1.26 2.71
N ALA A 27 13.80 -0.36 3.34
CA ALA A 27 14.02 0.11 4.71
C ALA A 27 12.87 -0.34 5.64
N PRO A 28 13.00 -1.46 6.38
CA PRO A 28 11.94 -1.99 7.23
C PRO A 28 11.38 -0.99 8.26
N GLY A 29 12.23 -0.11 8.80
CA GLY A 29 11.79 0.95 9.71
C GLY A 29 10.79 1.90 9.05
N LEU A 30 11.08 2.38 7.84
CA LEU A 30 10.21 3.29 7.10
C LEU A 30 8.90 2.61 6.67
N VAL A 31 8.97 1.33 6.28
CA VAL A 31 7.76 0.53 5.99
C VAL A 31 6.91 0.40 7.25
N SER A 32 7.51 0.09 8.40
CA SER A 32 6.78 -0.13 9.65
C SER A 32 6.02 1.11 10.14
N GLU A 33 6.51 2.32 9.83
CA GLU A 33 5.81 3.58 10.15
C GLU A 33 4.48 3.74 9.38
N LEU A 34 4.40 3.11 8.20
CA LEU A 34 3.25 3.18 7.28
C LEU A 34 2.30 1.99 7.43
N LEU A 35 2.69 0.94 8.16
CA LEU A 35 1.83 -0.20 8.42
C LEU A 35 1.12 -0.06 9.76
N ASP A 36 -0.17 -0.35 9.75
CA ASP A 36 -0.95 -0.46 10.97
C ASP A 36 -0.51 -1.69 11.79
N PRO A 37 -0.49 -1.65 13.13
CA PRO A 37 -0.17 -2.83 13.95
C PRO A 37 -1.05 -4.06 13.64
N GLU A 38 -2.29 -3.84 13.18
CA GLU A 38 -3.21 -4.91 12.78
C GLU A 38 -3.16 -5.20 11.27
N PHE A 39 -2.11 -4.76 10.57
CA PHE A 39 -1.99 -4.90 9.12
C PHE A 39 -2.04 -6.35 8.65
N THR A 40 -2.81 -6.59 7.60
CA THR A 40 -2.83 -7.87 6.88
C THR A 40 -2.82 -7.66 5.36
N GLU A 41 -2.17 -8.58 4.64
CA GLU A 41 -2.17 -8.58 3.17
C GLU A 41 -2.60 -9.93 2.60
N ILE A 42 -3.34 -9.89 1.50
CA ILE A 42 -3.52 -10.99 0.57
C ILE A 42 -2.76 -10.67 -0.72
N GLY A 43 -1.57 -11.24 -0.87
CA GLY A 43 -0.75 -10.99 -2.05
C GLY A 43 -1.41 -11.54 -3.32
N ALA A 44 -0.97 -11.08 -4.50
CA ALA A 44 -1.48 -11.53 -5.81
C ALA A 44 -1.39 -13.05 -6.06
N SER A 45 -0.62 -13.79 -5.27
CA SER A 45 -0.57 -15.26 -5.29
C SER A 45 -1.62 -15.93 -4.39
N GLY A 46 -2.46 -15.18 -3.67
CA GLY A 46 -3.38 -15.67 -2.63
C GLY A 46 -2.71 -15.97 -1.28
N ARG A 47 -1.41 -15.69 -1.12
CA ARG A 47 -0.72 -15.87 0.17
C ARG A 47 -1.10 -14.76 1.13
N ARG A 48 -1.30 -15.10 2.41
CA ARG A 48 -1.54 -14.14 3.49
C ARG A 48 -0.24 -13.71 4.15
N TRP A 49 -0.17 -12.44 4.47
CA TRP A 49 0.95 -11.81 5.16
C TRP A 49 0.43 -10.93 6.28
N ASP A 50 1.25 -10.80 7.32
CA ASP A 50 1.12 -9.83 8.40
C ASP A 50 2.29 -8.84 8.35
N ALA A 51 2.24 -7.79 9.18
CA ALA A 51 3.28 -6.77 9.25
C ALA A 51 4.69 -7.37 9.46
N THR A 52 4.82 -8.35 10.36
CA THR A 52 6.12 -8.96 10.70
C THR A 52 6.71 -9.75 9.54
N SER A 53 5.88 -10.56 8.88
CA SER A 53 6.30 -11.41 7.76
C SER A 53 6.63 -10.60 6.51
N ILE A 54 5.92 -9.50 6.23
CA ILE A 54 6.25 -8.65 5.08
C ILE A 54 7.54 -7.85 5.30
N LEU A 55 7.81 -7.40 6.53
CA LEU A 55 9.08 -6.76 6.90
C LEU A 55 10.28 -7.72 6.79
N THR A 56 10.06 -9.00 7.05
CA THR A 56 11.09 -10.05 6.89
C THR A 56 11.44 -10.30 5.42
N VAL A 57 10.46 -10.26 4.51
CA VAL A 57 10.69 -10.45 3.07
C VAL A 57 11.32 -9.22 2.41
N THR A 58 10.91 -8.03 2.84
CA THR A 58 11.47 -6.75 2.35
C THR A 58 12.92 -6.56 2.78
N SER A 59 13.28 -6.92 4.02
CA SER A 59 14.66 -6.88 4.52
C SER A 59 15.62 -7.87 3.85
N ALA A 60 15.11 -8.94 3.22
CA ALA A 60 15.92 -9.97 2.58
C ALA A 60 16.46 -9.59 1.18
N GLY A 61 16.41 -8.32 0.79
CA GLY A 61 16.98 -7.85 -0.49
C GLY A 61 16.19 -8.30 -1.73
N SER A 62 14.93 -8.71 -1.56
CA SER A 62 14.04 -9.10 -2.67
C SER A 62 13.53 -7.89 -3.49
N VAL A 63 13.76 -6.67 -2.99
CA VAL A 63 13.47 -5.41 -3.67
C VAL A 63 14.67 -5.05 -4.53
N VAL A 64 14.53 -5.19 -5.85
CA VAL A 64 15.55 -4.75 -6.79
C VAL A 64 15.18 -3.33 -7.25
N PRO A 65 16.00 -2.30 -6.98
CA PRO A 65 15.68 -0.89 -7.27
C PRO A 65 15.38 -0.62 -8.75
N GLU A 66 15.97 -1.40 -9.65
CA GLU A 66 15.95 -1.21 -11.10
C GLU A 66 14.60 -1.53 -11.79
N SER A 67 13.51 -1.73 -11.03
CA SER A 67 12.20 -1.98 -11.61
C SER A 67 11.08 -1.39 -10.75
N PRO A 68 10.84 -0.07 -10.85
CA PRO A 68 9.78 0.59 -10.11
C PRO A 68 8.40 0.03 -10.49
N VAL A 69 7.48 0.04 -9.54
CA VAL A 69 6.07 -0.31 -9.81
C VAL A 69 5.43 0.85 -10.56
N VAL A 70 4.95 0.59 -11.77
CA VAL A 70 4.13 1.55 -12.51
C VAL A 70 2.70 1.47 -11.99
N VAL A 71 2.14 2.61 -11.59
CA VAL A 71 0.77 2.75 -11.08
C VAL A 71 -0.08 3.49 -12.09
N SER A 72 -1.30 3.00 -12.32
CA SER A 72 -2.32 3.67 -13.12
C SER A 72 -3.70 3.46 -12.51
N GLU A 73 -4.70 4.19 -13.01
CA GLU A 73 -6.11 4.01 -12.62
C GLU A 73 -6.35 4.14 -11.11
N MET A 74 -5.54 4.99 -10.45
CA MET A 74 -5.68 5.28 -9.03
C MET A 74 -7.02 5.94 -8.75
N THR A 75 -7.80 5.32 -7.87
CA THR A 75 -9.08 5.81 -7.38
C THR A 75 -9.09 5.71 -5.86
N GLY A 76 -9.69 6.70 -5.20
CA GLY A 76 -9.84 6.69 -3.75
C GLY A 76 -11.24 7.10 -3.32
N ALA A 77 -11.70 6.50 -2.21
CA ALA A 77 -12.97 6.81 -1.60
C ALA A 77 -12.85 6.83 -0.07
N VAL A 78 -13.46 7.81 0.58
CA VAL A 78 -13.63 7.82 2.04
C VAL A 78 -14.80 6.90 2.38
N LEU A 79 -14.53 5.82 3.11
CA LEU A 79 -15.58 4.86 3.51
C LEU A 79 -16.23 5.25 4.84
N ALA A 80 -15.46 5.89 5.72
CA ALA A 80 -15.86 6.37 7.03
C ALA A 80 -14.88 7.46 7.48
N PRO A 81 -15.19 8.26 8.52
CA PRO A 81 -14.22 9.19 9.09
C PRO A 81 -12.90 8.49 9.42
N GLY A 82 -11.80 8.98 8.84
CA GLY A 82 -10.46 8.40 9.03
C GLY A 82 -10.22 7.08 8.30
N ILE A 83 -11.10 6.63 7.40
CA ILE A 83 -10.93 5.40 6.61
C ILE A 83 -11.01 5.72 5.12
N VAL A 84 -9.92 5.44 4.40
CA VAL A 84 -9.85 5.60 2.94
C VAL A 84 -9.60 4.24 2.30
N HIS A 85 -10.34 3.95 1.25
CA HIS A 85 -10.11 2.83 0.35
C HIS A 85 -9.49 3.35 -0.93
N LEU A 86 -8.39 2.73 -1.35
CA LEU A 86 -7.79 2.97 -2.65
C LEU A 86 -7.89 1.71 -3.51
N THR A 87 -8.10 1.92 -4.80
CA THR A 87 -7.93 0.90 -5.83
C THR A 87 -7.06 1.46 -6.92
N TYR A 88 -6.19 0.61 -7.48
CA TYR A 88 -5.33 1.01 -8.58
C TYR A 88 -4.82 -0.20 -9.34
N PHE A 89 -4.30 0.05 -10.54
CA PHE A 89 -3.59 -0.94 -11.32
C PHE A 89 -2.08 -0.81 -11.13
N SER A 90 -1.40 -1.95 -11.00
CA SER A 90 0.06 -2.00 -10.82
C SER A 90 0.70 -2.91 -11.86
N ALA A 91 1.83 -2.47 -12.42
CA ALA A 91 2.65 -3.26 -13.33
C ALA A 91 4.12 -3.22 -12.90
N ASN A 92 4.75 -4.39 -12.75
CA ASN A 92 6.17 -4.52 -12.47
C ASN A 92 6.70 -5.84 -13.09
N ARG A 93 7.75 -5.76 -13.93
CA ARG A 93 8.40 -6.93 -14.56
C ARG A 93 7.41 -7.90 -15.23
N GLY A 94 6.47 -7.36 -16.00
CA GLY A 94 5.43 -8.14 -16.69
C GLY A 94 4.35 -8.72 -15.77
N ARG A 95 4.46 -8.57 -14.44
CA ARG A 95 3.41 -8.92 -13.50
C ARG A 95 2.46 -7.73 -13.34
N ARG A 96 1.20 -7.96 -13.67
CA ARG A 96 0.13 -6.97 -13.62
C ARG A 96 -0.89 -7.39 -12.57
N ALA A 97 -1.34 -6.44 -11.75
CA ALA A 97 -2.32 -6.72 -10.73
C ALA A 97 -3.18 -5.50 -10.42
N TRP A 98 -4.48 -5.77 -10.23
CA TRP A 98 -5.38 -4.86 -9.52
C TRP A 98 -5.05 -4.88 -8.03
N ARG A 99 -4.99 -3.71 -7.44
CA ARG A 99 -4.66 -3.49 -6.03
C ARG A 99 -5.84 -2.84 -5.32
N SER A 100 -6.00 -3.22 -4.06
CA SER A 100 -6.98 -2.66 -3.15
C SER A 100 -6.32 -2.48 -1.80
N SER A 101 -6.39 -1.28 -1.23
CA SER A 101 -5.78 -0.97 0.07
C SER A 101 -6.71 -0.17 0.96
N LEU A 102 -6.77 -0.51 2.24
CA LEU A 102 -7.48 0.27 3.25
C LEU A 102 -6.46 1.01 4.12
N TRP A 103 -6.67 2.31 4.23
CA TRP A 103 -5.86 3.24 5.01
C TRP A 103 -6.67 3.77 6.18
N ARG A 104 -6.06 3.76 7.37
CA ARG A 104 -6.64 4.29 8.61
C ARG A 104 -5.84 5.50 9.06
N LEU A 105 -6.53 6.59 9.40
CA LEU A 105 -5.93 7.73 10.05
C LEU A 105 -5.71 7.40 11.53
N THR A 106 -4.46 7.50 11.98
CA THR A 106 -4.05 7.28 13.37
C THR A 106 -3.53 8.60 13.96
N GLU A 107 -3.20 8.59 15.26
CA GLU A 107 -2.53 9.73 15.93
C GLU A 107 -1.20 10.12 15.25
N THR A 108 -0.57 9.18 14.56
CA THR A 108 0.73 9.36 13.88
C THR A 108 0.61 9.57 12.36
N GLY A 109 -0.62 9.65 11.83
CA GLY A 109 -0.88 9.78 10.40
C GLY A 109 -1.54 8.55 9.78
N TRP A 110 -1.60 8.52 8.45
CA TRP A 110 -2.23 7.45 7.69
C TRP A 110 -1.37 6.18 7.70
N ARG A 111 -2.00 5.05 8.05
CA ARG A 111 -1.37 3.72 8.05
C ARG A 111 -2.21 2.72 7.30
N MET A 112 -1.57 1.86 6.54
CA MET A 112 -2.22 0.79 5.79
C MET A 112 -2.67 -0.31 6.75
N TYR A 113 -3.97 -0.58 6.77
CA TYR A 113 -4.59 -1.64 7.55
C TYR A 113 -4.75 -2.94 6.77
N PHE A 114 -5.05 -2.83 5.48
CA PHE A 114 -5.25 -4.00 4.64
C PHE A 114 -4.73 -3.75 3.23
N HIS A 115 -4.14 -4.78 2.63
CA HIS A 115 -3.79 -4.79 1.20
C HIS A 115 -4.23 -6.07 0.52
N GLN A 116 -4.66 -5.96 -0.73
CA GLN A 116 -4.85 -7.12 -1.60
C GLN A 116 -4.36 -6.83 -3.00
N GLY A 117 -3.70 -7.84 -3.60
CA GLY A 117 -3.46 -7.90 -5.03
C GLY A 117 -4.28 -9.00 -5.69
N THR A 118 -4.79 -8.73 -6.88
CA THR A 118 -5.41 -9.73 -7.77
C THR A 118 -4.71 -9.65 -9.12
N LEU A 119 -4.13 -10.76 -9.60
CA LEU A 119 -3.46 -10.76 -10.91
C LEU A 119 -4.44 -10.40 -12.02
N ALA A 120 -4.02 -9.50 -12.90
CA ALA A 120 -4.76 -9.17 -14.11
C ALA A 120 -4.29 -10.11 -15.23
N SER A 121 -5.24 -10.85 -15.82
CA SER A 121 -5.04 -11.69 -17.01
C SER A 121 -4.69 -10.85 -18.22
#